data_AF-A0A960W5M0-F1
#
_entry.id   AF-A0A960W5M0-F1
#
_cell.length_a   1.000
_cell.length_b   1.000
_cell.length_c   1.000
_cell.angle_alpha   90.00
_cell.angle_beta   90.00
_cell.angle_gamma   90.00
#
_symmetry.space_group_name_H-M   'P 1'
#
loop_
_entity.id
_entity.type
_entity.pdbx_description
1 polymer ?
#
loop_
_entity_poly.entity_id
_entity_poly.type
_entity_poly.pdbx_seq_one_letter_code
_entity_poly.pdbx_strand_id
1 'polypeptide(L)'
;MEEILIIFGKIAGIGGLAIGVLLLLYRDILSKNIFPNLTKEQGYKIIRLIIFVVWSVAILGMAAWVFLSINSTNGEKESGNKKVLEITPTRFSDQQPNVEIHITEHYRSRFKFSLVSNENTHWVVNRLYLKYLSEYDWEPIITKQEALSFRTNYEIVLSNLFSEYDLIPLTLDNEIHAFEYNGRDSDHFGVQLYGTYVSKVQIVAEVYDFKSGSKKPFEIKSKELEIVVSPDIKPLWDKPIHIRQEKLIEYITPLAYKTITHLNWEDFIYEIKKDKPHQFESLKKDISKFLSSFQYMKNQYIQTKGKKQEQEQYAMLEEKFEKNPDSLNEKELEKLAFIKSETAKGNHVFSESSLEKHVREILLFLEKLKK
;
A
#
# COMPACT_ATOMS: atom_id res chain seq x y z
N MET A 1 -21.62 8.24 -17.75
CA MET A 1 -22.09 7.17 -16.83
C MET A 1 -21.17 7.02 -15.62
N GLU A 2 -19.85 7.09 -15.80
CA GLU A 2 -18.87 6.99 -14.71
C GLU A 2 -19.08 8.03 -13.58
N GLU A 3 -19.39 9.28 -13.91
CA GLU A 3 -19.63 10.34 -12.92
C GLU A 3 -20.81 10.07 -11.98
N ILE A 4 -21.89 9.46 -12.49
CA ILE A 4 -23.06 9.10 -11.69
C ILE A 4 -22.65 8.06 -10.66
N LEU A 5 -21.86 7.06 -11.05
CA LEU A 5 -21.42 5.99 -10.16
C LEU A 5 -20.57 6.52 -9.00
N ILE A 6 -19.72 7.52 -9.25
CA ILE A 6 -18.92 8.19 -8.22
C ILE A 6 -19.80 8.97 -7.24
N ILE A 7 -20.80 9.68 -7.74
CA ILE A 7 -21.76 10.42 -6.91
C ILE A 7 -22.54 9.44 -6.02
N PHE A 8 -23.04 8.35 -6.59
CA PHE A 8 -23.73 7.30 -5.84
C PHE A 8 -22.83 6.64 -4.81
N GLY A 9 -21.56 6.36 -5.13
CA GLY A 9 -20.59 5.81 -4.17
C GLY A 9 -20.34 6.74 -2.98
N LYS A 10 -20.20 8.05 -3.23
CA LYS A 10 -20.04 9.06 -2.17
C LYS A 10 -21.28 9.17 -1.27
N ILE A 11 -22.47 9.22 -1.87
CA ILE A 11 -23.74 9.29 -1.13
C ILE A 11 -23.98 7.99 -0.34
N ALA A 12 -23.75 6.83 -0.96
CA ALA A 12 -23.92 5.52 -0.33
C ALA A 12 -22.93 5.30 0.83
N GLY A 13 -21.69 5.80 0.73
CA GLY A 13 -20.71 5.72 1.82
C GLY A 13 -21.19 6.44 3.09
N ILE A 14 -21.67 7.69 2.95
CA ILE A 14 -22.17 8.48 4.09
C ILE A 14 -23.48 7.87 4.62
N GLY A 15 -24.37 7.44 3.73
CA GLY A 15 -25.63 6.77 4.10
C GLY A 15 -25.38 5.45 4.84
N GLY A 16 -24.42 4.65 4.38
CA GLY A 16 -24.02 3.39 5.02
C GLY A 16 -23.47 3.61 6.43
N LEU A 17 -22.66 4.65 6.63
CA LEU A 17 -22.13 5.01 7.95
C LEU A 17 -23.26 5.44 8.90
N ALA A 18 -24.20 6.25 8.43
CA ALA A 18 -25.37 6.68 9.21
C ALA A 18 -26.25 5.48 9.63
N ILE A 19 -26.50 4.53 8.72
CA ILE A 19 -27.22 3.29 9.02
C ILE A 19 -26.45 2.43 10.03
N GLY A 20 -25.13 2.33 9.89
CA GLY A 20 -24.27 1.61 10.83
C GLY A 20 -24.37 2.16 12.26
N VAL A 21 -24.28 3.49 12.41
CA VAL A 21 -24.42 4.16 13.71
C VAL A 21 -25.83 3.96 14.29
N LEU A 22 -26.87 4.07 13.45
CA LEU A 22 -28.25 3.81 13.86
C LEU A 22 -28.41 2.39 14.40
N LEU A 23 -27.90 1.38 13.69
CA LEU A 23 -27.98 -0.02 14.12
C LEU A 23 -27.22 -0.27 15.42
N LEU A 24 -26.06 0.36 15.61
CA LEU A 24 -25.30 0.27 16.87
C LEU A 24 -26.09 0.86 18.04
N LEU A 25 -26.69 2.04 17.86
CA LEU A 25 -27.53 2.67 18.89
C LEU A 25 -28.77 1.83 19.21
N TYR A 26 -29.46 1.31 18.19
CA TYR A 26 -30.61 0.44 18.37
C TYR A 26 -30.23 -0.87 19.07
N ARG A 27 -29.08 -1.47 18.71
CA ARG A 27 -28.59 -2.68 19.38
C ARG A 27 -28.40 -2.45 20.87
N ASP A 28 -27.76 -1.34 21.24
CA ASP A 28 -27.49 -1.04 22.64
C ASP A 28 -28.79 -0.76 23.41
N ILE A 29 -29.75 -0.06 22.81
CA ILE A 29 -31.07 0.20 23.42
C ILE A 29 -31.90 -1.08 23.56
N LEU A 30 -31.93 -1.92 22.53
CA LEU A 30 -32.66 -3.20 22.53
C LEU A 30 -32.03 -4.24 23.45
N SER A 31 -30.70 -4.18 23.65
CA SER A 31 -29.97 -5.07 24.56
C SER A 31 -30.25 -4.78 26.04
N LYS A 32 -30.67 -3.55 26.36
CA LYS A 32 -31.12 -3.22 27.71
C LYS A 32 -32.49 -3.88 27.91
N ASN A 33 -32.59 -4.77 28.90
CA ASN A 33 -33.83 -5.43 29.33
C ASN A 33 -34.83 -4.44 30.00
N ILE A 34 -35.08 -3.30 29.38
CA ILE A 34 -36.07 -2.29 29.79
C ILE A 34 -37.46 -2.65 29.29
N PHE A 35 -37.57 -3.35 28.15
CA PHE A 35 -38.86 -3.72 27.55
C PHE A 35 -39.72 -4.69 28.38
N PRO A 36 -39.16 -5.69 29.11
CA PRO A 36 -39.97 -6.58 29.93
C PRO A 36 -40.71 -5.86 31.07
N ASN A 37 -40.20 -4.72 31.53
CA ASN A 37 -40.75 -3.97 32.67
C ASN A 37 -41.71 -2.85 32.26
N LEU A 38 -41.95 -2.65 30.97
CA LEU A 38 -42.77 -1.56 30.44
C LEU A 38 -44.10 -2.10 29.90
N THR A 39 -45.18 -1.37 30.15
CA THR A 39 -46.47 -1.70 29.52
C THR A 39 -46.39 -1.44 28.00
N LYS A 40 -47.23 -2.12 27.21
CA LYS A 40 -47.26 -1.96 25.74
C LYS A 40 -47.38 -0.49 25.30
N GLU A 41 -48.15 0.30 26.05
CA GLU A 41 -48.32 1.74 25.79
C GLU A 41 -47.04 2.54 26.03
N GLN A 42 -46.30 2.23 27.10
CA GLN A 42 -45.03 2.89 27.41
C GLN A 42 -43.96 2.53 26.39
N GLY A 43 -43.89 1.26 25.99
CA GLY A 43 -42.99 0.81 24.92
C GLY A 43 -43.24 1.55 23.60
N TYR A 44 -44.51 1.70 23.19
CA TYR A 44 -44.87 2.46 22.00
C TYR A 44 -44.45 3.94 22.09
N LYS A 45 -44.68 4.59 23.24
CA LYS A 45 -44.26 5.98 23.46
C LYS A 45 -42.75 6.16 23.34
N ILE A 46 -41.95 5.23 23.87
CA ILE A 46 -40.49 5.28 23.80
C ILE A 46 -40.01 5.09 22.36
N ILE A 47 -40.53 4.10 21.64
CA ILE A 47 -40.15 3.87 20.23
C ILE A 47 -40.48 5.10 19.39
N ARG A 48 -41.66 5.71 19.58
CA ARG A 48 -42.05 6.94 18.89
C ARG A 48 -41.11 8.10 19.22
N LEU A 49 -40.68 8.23 20.48
CA LEU A 49 -39.73 9.26 20.90
C LEU A 49 -38.36 9.08 20.23
N ILE A 50 -37.84 7.85 20.19
CA ILE A 50 -36.55 7.53 19.53
C ILE A 50 -36.61 7.90 18.04
N ILE A 51 -37.68 7.51 17.34
CA ILE A 51 -37.87 7.85 15.93
C ILE A 51 -37.84 9.37 15.73
N PHE A 52 -38.50 10.13 16.61
CA PHE A 52 -38.54 11.60 16.53
C PHE A 52 -37.17 12.25 16.77
N VAL A 53 -36.41 11.72 17.73
CA VAL A 53 -35.04 12.19 18.03
C VAL A 53 -34.11 11.91 16.85
N VAL A 54 -34.12 10.68 16.31
CA VAL A 54 -33.29 10.30 15.15
C VAL A 54 -33.62 11.19 13.94
N TRP A 55 -34.91 11.40 13.66
CA TRP A 55 -35.36 12.28 12.59
C TRP A 55 -34.89 13.73 12.79
N SER A 56 -34.95 14.25 14.01
CA SER A 56 -34.49 15.61 14.33
C SER A 56 -32.98 15.77 14.14
N VAL A 57 -32.19 14.79 14.59
CA VAL A 57 -30.73 14.79 14.40
C VAL A 57 -30.37 14.74 12.92
N ALA A 58 -31.07 13.94 12.12
CA ALA A 58 -30.85 13.86 10.68
C ALA A 58 -31.11 15.22 9.99
N ILE A 59 -32.18 15.92 10.36
CA ILE A 59 -32.50 17.26 9.82
C ILE A 59 -31.43 18.27 10.22
N LEU A 60 -30.99 18.27 11.48
CA LEU A 60 -29.93 19.17 11.94
C LEU A 60 -28.61 18.91 11.21
N GLY A 61 -28.25 17.64 10.98
CA GLY A 61 -27.08 17.27 10.19
C GLY A 61 -27.15 17.77 8.75
N MET A 62 -28.29 17.61 8.09
CA MET A 62 -28.51 18.13 6.74
C MET A 62 -28.46 19.67 6.70
N ALA A 63 -29.10 20.34 7.65
CA ALA A 63 -29.08 21.81 7.74
C ALA A 63 -27.66 22.35 7.95
N ALA A 64 -26.87 21.72 8.83
CA ALA A 64 -25.47 22.08 9.07
C ALA A 64 -24.61 21.91 7.80
N TRP A 65 -24.80 20.81 7.06
CA TRP A 65 -24.09 20.56 5.81
C TRP A 65 -24.44 21.57 4.71
N VAL A 66 -25.73 21.89 4.54
CA VAL A 66 -26.17 22.92 3.59
C VAL A 66 -25.58 24.29 3.95
N PHE A 67 -25.59 24.65 5.23
CA PHE A 67 -25.03 25.93 5.70
C PHE A 67 -23.52 26.05 5.43
N LEU A 68 -22.76 24.97 5.69
CA LEU A 68 -21.33 24.93 5.36
C LEU A 68 -21.07 25.02 3.85
N SER A 69 -21.91 24.38 3.05
CA SER A 69 -21.77 24.36 1.58
C SER A 69 -22.01 25.75 0.96
N ILE A 70 -22.99 26.51 1.48
CA ILE A 70 -23.28 27.87 1.01
C ILE A 70 -22.12 28.83 1.38
N ASN A 71 -21.59 28.75 2.60
CA ASN A 71 -20.51 29.64 3.04
C ASN A 71 -19.18 29.35 2.34
N SER A 72 -18.87 28.07 2.07
CA SER A 72 -17.64 27.69 1.37
C SER A 72 -17.60 28.22 -0.07
N THR A 73 -18.76 28.39 -0.71
CA THR A 73 -18.85 28.89 -2.09
C THR A 73 -18.62 30.41 -2.20
N ASN A 74 -18.83 31.16 -1.11
CA ASN A 74 -18.69 32.62 -1.09
C ASN A 74 -17.27 33.08 -0.71
N GLY A 75 -16.46 32.23 -0.06
CA GLY A 75 -15.11 32.58 0.38
C GLY A 75 -14.05 32.62 -0.73
N GLU A 76 -14.34 32.09 -1.92
CA GLU A 76 -13.36 31.98 -3.01
C GLU A 76 -13.39 33.17 -3.99
N LYS A 77 -14.29 34.16 -3.79
CA LYS A 77 -14.46 35.29 -4.71
C LYS A 77 -13.74 36.59 -4.32
N GLU A 78 -13.06 36.66 -3.17
CA GLU A 78 -12.40 37.90 -2.70
C GLU A 78 -10.85 37.86 -2.67
N SER A 79 -10.20 37.00 -3.45
CA SER A 79 -8.77 37.16 -3.79
C SER A 79 -8.61 37.55 -5.27
N GLY A 80 -9.30 38.63 -5.64
CA GLY A 80 -9.51 39.04 -7.03
C GLY A 80 -9.30 40.53 -7.28
N ASN A 81 -8.31 41.15 -6.63
CA ASN A 81 -7.66 42.35 -7.20
C ASN A 81 -6.22 42.01 -7.63
N LYS A 82 -6.09 40.90 -8.37
CA LYS A 82 -4.95 40.67 -9.23
C LYS A 82 -5.33 41.34 -10.55
N LYS A 83 -4.69 42.48 -10.86
CA LYS A 83 -4.66 43.04 -12.21
C LYS A 83 -4.62 41.89 -13.20
N VAL A 84 -5.61 41.82 -14.08
CA VAL A 84 -5.55 41.03 -15.30
C VAL A 84 -4.45 41.67 -16.14
N LEU A 85 -3.20 41.33 -15.81
CA LEU A 85 -2.18 41.17 -16.83
C LEU A 85 -2.76 40.15 -17.79
N GLU A 86 -2.90 40.53 -19.05
CA GLU A 86 -2.96 39.56 -20.13
C GLU A 86 -1.78 38.61 -19.91
N ILE A 87 -2.06 37.47 -19.29
CA ILE A 87 -1.19 36.31 -19.38
C ILE A 87 -1.46 35.82 -20.80
N THR A 88 -0.79 36.47 -21.76
CA THR A 88 -0.29 35.71 -22.92
C THR A 88 0.21 34.40 -22.33
N PRO A 89 -0.28 33.22 -22.74
CA PRO A 89 0.19 31.97 -22.18
C PRO A 89 1.70 31.99 -22.34
N THR A 90 2.40 32.34 -21.27
CA THR A 90 3.83 32.25 -21.17
C THR A 90 4.03 30.78 -21.40
N ARG A 91 4.54 30.43 -22.59
CA ARG A 91 5.08 29.11 -22.90
C ARG A 91 5.59 28.57 -21.57
N PHE A 92 4.97 27.50 -21.08
CA PHE A 92 5.49 26.77 -19.93
C PHE A 92 6.99 26.73 -20.15
N SER A 93 7.71 27.52 -19.36
CA SER A 93 9.13 27.65 -19.58
C SER A 93 9.63 26.22 -19.40
N ASP A 94 10.37 25.71 -20.37
CA ASP A 94 11.01 24.38 -20.31
C ASP A 94 12.05 24.29 -19.16
N GLN A 95 11.91 25.12 -18.11
CA GLN A 95 12.63 25.06 -16.87
C GLN A 95 12.34 23.71 -16.23
N GLN A 96 13.32 22.84 -16.38
CA GLN A 96 13.39 21.56 -15.70
C GLN A 96 13.18 21.79 -14.19
N PRO A 97 12.45 20.88 -13.52
CA PRO A 97 12.24 20.97 -12.08
C PRO A 97 13.59 21.07 -11.37
N ASN A 98 13.70 21.99 -10.40
CA ASN A 98 14.92 22.20 -9.63
C ASN A 98 15.05 21.14 -8.51
N VAL A 99 14.99 19.88 -8.91
CA VAL A 99 15.12 18.69 -8.06
C VAL A 99 16.06 17.74 -8.78
N GLU A 100 17.06 17.27 -8.07
CA GLU A 100 18.10 16.40 -8.61
C GLU A 100 18.25 15.14 -7.74
N ILE A 101 18.62 14.02 -8.38
CA ILE A 101 18.99 12.79 -7.68
C ILE A 101 20.51 12.74 -7.57
N HIS A 102 21.03 12.89 -6.36
CA HIS A 102 22.46 12.87 -6.09
C HIS A 102 22.86 11.51 -5.55
N ILE A 103 23.71 10.80 -6.29
CA ILE A 103 24.35 9.58 -5.79
C ILE A 103 25.45 10.00 -4.82
N THR A 104 25.26 9.73 -3.53
CA THR A 104 26.14 10.18 -2.46
C THR A 104 27.27 9.20 -2.20
N GLU A 105 27.00 7.90 -2.33
CA GLU A 105 28.00 6.85 -2.19
C GLU A 105 27.70 5.74 -3.21
N HIS A 106 28.73 5.16 -3.82
CA HIS A 106 28.57 4.01 -4.72
C HIS A 106 29.75 3.06 -4.54
N TYR A 107 29.45 1.80 -4.26
CA TYR A 107 30.42 0.74 -4.08
C TYR A 107 29.86 -0.59 -4.59
N ARG A 108 30.34 -1.03 -5.75
CA ARG A 108 29.90 -2.27 -6.43
C ARG A 108 28.38 -2.31 -6.55
N SER A 109 27.72 -3.27 -5.87
CA SER A 109 26.28 -3.46 -5.87
C SER A 109 25.51 -2.63 -4.85
N ARG A 110 26.20 -1.79 -4.08
CA ARG A 110 25.59 -0.90 -3.10
C ARG A 110 25.73 0.54 -3.53
N PHE A 111 24.68 1.32 -3.39
CA PHE A 111 24.76 2.77 -3.55
C PHE A 111 23.83 3.47 -2.57
N LYS A 112 24.20 4.68 -2.20
CA LYS A 112 23.34 5.62 -1.52
C LYS A 112 23.02 6.79 -2.44
N PHE A 113 21.80 7.28 -2.35
CA PHE A 113 21.40 8.47 -3.06
C PHE A 113 20.51 9.36 -2.19
N SER A 114 20.38 10.61 -2.62
CA SER A 114 19.52 11.61 -2.02
C SER A 114 18.76 12.37 -3.08
N LEU A 115 17.55 12.83 -2.74
CA LEU A 115 16.79 13.79 -3.54
C LEU A 115 17.09 15.18 -2.98
N VAL A 116 17.59 16.08 -3.82
CA VAL A 116 17.97 17.43 -3.41
C VAL A 116 17.14 18.42 -4.21
N SER A 117 16.44 19.32 -3.54
CA SER A 117 15.83 20.50 -4.18
C SER A 117 16.63 21.75 -3.81
N ASN A 118 17.03 22.53 -4.80
CA ASN A 118 17.81 23.75 -4.55
C ASN A 118 16.92 24.94 -4.11
N GLU A 119 15.59 24.79 -4.18
CA GLU A 119 14.62 25.81 -3.80
C GLU A 119 13.74 25.33 -2.63
N ASN A 120 13.22 26.26 -1.82
CA ASN A 120 12.18 25.98 -0.80
C ASN A 120 10.80 25.72 -1.46
N THR A 121 10.81 24.95 -2.53
CA THR A 121 9.65 24.46 -3.28
C THR A 121 9.21 23.13 -2.67
N HIS A 122 7.89 22.97 -2.52
CA HIS A 122 7.31 21.75 -1.99
C HIS A 122 7.09 20.78 -3.15
N TRP A 123 7.88 19.71 -3.19
CA TRP A 123 7.79 18.69 -4.21
C TRP A 123 7.14 17.45 -3.65
N VAL A 124 6.35 16.80 -4.48
CA VAL A 124 5.75 15.52 -4.13
C VAL A 124 6.34 14.42 -5.00
N VAL A 125 6.96 13.43 -4.38
CA VAL A 125 7.43 12.23 -5.10
C VAL A 125 6.28 11.24 -5.18
N ASN A 126 5.75 11.04 -6.39
CA ASN A 126 4.67 10.12 -6.69
C ASN A 126 5.16 8.67 -6.82
N ARG A 127 6.32 8.50 -7.47
CA ARG A 127 6.94 7.19 -7.69
C ARG A 127 8.45 7.32 -7.65
N LEU A 128 9.13 6.42 -6.95
CA LEU A 128 10.58 6.31 -6.98
C LEU A 128 10.92 4.87 -7.33
N TYR A 129 11.70 4.68 -8.39
CA TYR A 129 12.04 3.35 -8.89
C TYR A 129 13.44 3.31 -9.50
N LEU A 130 14.00 2.10 -9.57
CA LEU A 130 15.25 1.79 -10.24
C LEU A 130 14.92 1.21 -11.60
N LYS A 131 15.39 1.86 -12.65
CA LYS A 131 15.28 1.45 -14.05
C LYS A 131 16.51 0.63 -14.44
N TYR A 132 16.28 -0.59 -14.87
CA TYR A 132 17.30 -1.49 -15.42
C TYR A 132 17.46 -1.19 -16.91
N LEU A 133 18.68 -0.83 -17.33
CA LEU A 133 18.96 -0.38 -18.70
C LEU A 133 19.59 -1.49 -19.54
N SER A 134 20.65 -2.12 -19.05
CA SER A 134 21.38 -3.15 -19.80
C SER A 134 22.25 -4.02 -18.91
N GLU A 135 22.61 -5.19 -19.44
CA GLU A 135 23.52 -6.17 -18.84
C GLU A 135 24.83 -6.25 -19.63
N TYR A 136 25.94 -6.55 -18.95
CA TYR A 136 27.21 -6.90 -19.58
C TYR A 136 27.83 -8.11 -18.88
N ASP A 137 28.35 -9.04 -19.68
CA ASP A 137 29.15 -10.17 -19.19
C ASP A 137 30.51 -9.65 -18.69
N TRP A 138 30.75 -9.76 -17.38
CA TRP A 138 32.02 -9.40 -16.76
C TRP A 138 32.34 -10.44 -15.68
N GLU A 139 33.54 -11.02 -15.71
CA GLU A 139 34.11 -11.81 -14.60
C GLU A 139 34.86 -10.91 -13.59
N PRO A 140 34.31 -10.63 -12.40
CA PRO A 140 34.99 -9.76 -11.43
C PRO A 140 36.12 -10.50 -10.70
N ILE A 141 37.27 -9.82 -10.50
CA ILE A 141 38.33 -10.24 -9.57
C ILE A 141 37.99 -9.67 -8.19
N ILE A 142 37.72 -10.54 -7.21
CA ILE A 142 37.19 -10.13 -5.90
C ILE A 142 38.30 -10.06 -4.84
N THR A 143 38.46 -8.91 -4.19
CA THR A 143 39.13 -8.76 -2.89
C THR A 143 38.09 -8.59 -1.77
N LYS A 144 38.29 -9.31 -0.66
CA LYS A 144 37.30 -9.55 0.44
C LYS A 144 37.14 -8.43 1.46
N GLN A 145 37.92 -7.36 1.42
CA GLN A 145 38.22 -6.59 2.65
C GLN A 145 37.43 -5.28 2.85
N GLU A 146 36.56 -4.85 1.92
CA GLU A 146 36.02 -3.47 1.93
C GLU A 146 34.48 -3.34 2.06
N ALA A 147 33.71 -4.41 2.26
CA ALA A 147 32.24 -4.36 2.20
C ALA A 147 31.49 -4.18 3.55
N LEU A 148 32.17 -3.92 4.66
CA LEU A 148 31.59 -4.08 6.00
C LEU A 148 30.84 -2.87 6.61
N SER A 149 30.78 -1.69 5.95
CA SER A 149 30.21 -0.48 6.56
C SER A 149 29.00 0.15 5.84
N PHE A 150 28.49 -0.43 4.75
CA PHE A 150 27.32 0.10 4.04
C PHE A 150 26.01 -0.42 4.65
N ARG A 151 25.29 0.41 5.41
CA ARG A 151 23.88 0.15 5.75
C ARG A 151 22.98 0.57 4.58
N THR A 152 22.08 -0.33 4.18
CA THR A 152 21.11 -0.11 3.11
C THR A 152 19.69 -0.27 3.63
N ASN A 153 18.77 0.54 3.13
CA ASN A 153 17.34 0.49 3.47
C ASN A 153 16.57 -0.43 2.51
N TYR A 154 17.14 -0.70 1.33
CA TYR A 154 16.53 -1.52 0.27
C TYR A 154 17.48 -2.62 -0.18
N GLU A 155 16.91 -3.80 -0.37
CA GLU A 155 17.58 -4.98 -0.91
C GLU A 155 16.79 -5.45 -2.15
N ILE A 156 17.41 -5.40 -3.33
CA ILE A 156 16.74 -5.69 -4.60
C ILE A 156 17.49 -6.80 -5.32
N VAL A 157 16.77 -7.86 -5.65
CA VAL A 157 17.30 -8.91 -6.53
C VAL A 157 16.99 -8.52 -7.95
N LEU A 158 18.02 -8.23 -8.74
CA LEU A 158 17.85 -7.91 -10.15
C LEU A 158 17.50 -9.19 -10.92
N SER A 159 16.61 -9.03 -11.88
CA SER A 159 16.22 -10.03 -12.86
C SER A 159 16.08 -9.37 -14.23
N ASN A 160 16.58 -10.02 -15.27
CA ASN A 160 16.36 -9.58 -16.65
C ASN A 160 14.86 -9.63 -17.08
N LEU A 161 13.97 -10.11 -16.23
CA LEU A 161 12.52 -10.12 -16.45
C LEU A 161 11.87 -8.75 -16.25
N PHE A 162 12.52 -7.83 -15.53
CA PHE A 162 11.93 -6.54 -15.19
C PHE A 162 12.88 -5.39 -15.56
N SER A 163 12.31 -4.36 -16.20
CA SER A 163 13.00 -3.12 -16.54
C SER A 163 12.90 -2.06 -15.44
N GLU A 164 12.03 -2.22 -14.45
CA GLU A 164 11.76 -1.24 -13.40
C GLU A 164 11.51 -1.92 -12.05
N TYR A 165 12.06 -1.34 -10.98
CA TYR A 165 12.00 -1.84 -9.59
C TYR A 165 11.62 -0.71 -8.65
N ASP A 166 10.41 -0.70 -8.11
CA ASP A 166 9.97 0.37 -7.20
C ASP A 166 10.78 0.38 -5.89
N LEU A 167 11.27 1.56 -5.50
CA LEU A 167 12.13 1.81 -4.33
C LEU A 167 11.35 2.37 -3.12
N ILE A 168 10.15 2.93 -3.29
CA ILE A 168 9.36 3.50 -2.18
C ILE A 168 8.06 2.70 -1.99
N PRO A 169 7.61 2.49 -0.74
CA PRO A 169 6.59 1.50 -0.44
C PRO A 169 5.18 2.02 -0.71
N LEU A 170 4.35 1.14 -1.27
CA LEU A 170 2.93 1.09 -0.92
C LEU A 170 2.86 0.99 0.62
N THR A 171 2.16 1.89 1.28
CA THR A 171 1.96 1.80 2.75
C THR A 171 1.24 0.51 3.13
N LEU A 172 1.14 0.21 4.44
CA LEU A 172 0.36 -0.92 4.98
C LEU A 172 -1.08 -0.95 4.45
N ASP A 173 -1.62 0.20 4.03
CA ASP A 173 -2.98 0.38 3.51
C ASP A 173 -3.03 0.55 1.98
N ASN A 174 -1.88 0.43 1.31
CA ASN A 174 -1.76 0.48 -0.14
C ASN A 174 -2.14 1.84 -0.76
N GLU A 175 -2.21 2.90 0.05
CA GLU A 175 -2.34 4.28 -0.45
C GLU A 175 -0.96 4.82 -0.82
N ILE A 176 -0.89 5.44 -2.01
CA ILE A 176 0.29 6.20 -2.47
C ILE A 176 0.38 7.43 -1.58
N HIS A 177 1.12 7.32 -0.48
CA HIS A 177 1.55 8.51 0.24
C HIS A 177 2.70 9.13 -0.55
N ALA A 178 2.32 10.12 -1.35
CA ALA A 178 3.13 11.25 -1.73
C ALA A 178 4.16 11.61 -0.63
N PHE A 179 5.45 11.49 -0.92
CA PHE A 179 6.48 12.05 -0.05
C PHE A 179 6.57 13.55 -0.34
N GLU A 180 6.20 14.37 0.64
CA GLU A 180 6.37 15.82 0.59
C GLU A 180 7.79 16.20 1.00
N TYR A 181 8.57 16.74 0.06
CA TYR A 181 9.89 17.30 0.31
C TYR A 181 9.79 18.79 0.57
N ASN A 182 10.32 19.23 1.71
CA ASN A 182 10.30 20.63 2.15
C ASN A 182 11.74 21.19 2.24
N GLY A 183 12.35 21.51 1.10
CA GLY A 183 13.65 22.20 1.04
C GLY A 183 14.86 21.26 1.01
N ARG A 184 15.88 21.53 1.85
CA ARG A 184 17.15 20.78 1.91
C ARG A 184 17.06 19.55 2.82
N ASP A 185 16.10 18.68 2.57
CA ASP A 185 16.03 17.38 3.22
C ASP A 185 16.87 16.38 2.41
N SER A 186 17.93 15.86 3.01
CA SER A 186 18.72 14.77 2.43
C SER A 186 18.23 13.44 3.01
N ASP A 187 17.21 12.86 2.40
CA ASP A 187 16.92 11.45 2.68
C ASP A 187 18.00 10.60 2.04
N HIS A 188 18.60 9.73 2.84
CA HIS A 188 19.65 8.84 2.39
C HIS A 188 19.02 7.48 2.11
N PHE A 189 18.82 7.18 0.83
CA PHE A 189 18.32 5.89 0.38
C PHE A 189 19.51 4.99 0.10
N GLY A 190 19.72 3.95 0.91
CA GLY A 190 20.73 2.93 0.62
C GLY A 190 20.11 1.74 -0.11
N VAL A 191 20.63 1.37 -1.27
CA VAL A 191 20.17 0.25 -2.09
C VAL A 191 21.29 -0.76 -2.25
N GLN A 192 20.99 -2.04 -2.04
CA GLN A 192 21.86 -3.17 -2.34
C GLN A 192 21.23 -4.04 -3.44
N LEU A 193 21.98 -4.26 -4.51
CA LEU A 193 21.58 -5.11 -5.64
C LEU A 193 22.22 -6.51 -5.52
N TYR A 194 21.47 -7.54 -5.91
CA TYR A 194 21.92 -8.94 -6.02
C TYR A 194 21.70 -9.48 -7.44
N GLY A 195 22.62 -10.33 -7.92
CA GLY A 195 22.74 -10.73 -9.32
C GLY A 195 24.15 -11.23 -9.66
N THR A 196 24.34 -11.75 -10.87
CA THR A 196 25.62 -12.36 -11.32
C THR A 196 26.29 -11.59 -12.46
N TYR A 197 25.87 -10.36 -12.69
CA TYR A 197 26.17 -9.60 -13.91
C TYR A 197 26.47 -8.15 -13.59
N VAL A 198 27.11 -7.46 -14.53
CA VAL A 198 27.27 -6.01 -14.48
C VAL A 198 26.03 -5.38 -15.10
N SER A 199 25.41 -4.47 -14.36
CA SER A 199 24.15 -3.83 -14.75
C SER A 199 24.34 -2.33 -14.88
N LYS A 200 23.80 -1.75 -15.95
CA LYS A 200 23.51 -0.31 -15.97
C LYS A 200 22.14 -0.08 -15.37
N VAL A 201 22.09 0.73 -14.32
CA VAL A 201 20.84 1.12 -13.67
C VAL A 201 20.73 2.64 -13.59
N GLN A 202 19.51 3.12 -13.49
CA GLN A 202 19.21 4.53 -13.29
C GLN A 202 18.10 4.68 -12.28
N ILE A 203 18.25 5.59 -11.33
CA ILE A 203 17.18 5.91 -10.38
C ILE A 203 16.27 6.94 -11.04
N VAL A 204 14.98 6.72 -10.94
CA VAL A 204 13.96 7.57 -11.54
C VAL A 204 12.93 7.95 -10.49
N ALA A 205 12.70 9.25 -10.36
CA ALA A 205 11.66 9.82 -9.52
C ALA A 205 10.62 10.52 -10.40
N GLU A 206 9.36 10.14 -10.27
CA GLU A 206 8.22 10.89 -10.81
C GLU A 206 7.77 11.89 -9.75
N VAL A 207 7.95 13.18 -10.01
CA VAL A 207 7.62 14.25 -9.06
C VAL A 207 6.61 15.22 -9.64
N TYR A 208 5.84 15.89 -8.80
CA TYR A 208 5.02 17.04 -9.20
C TYR A 208 5.18 18.19 -8.21
N ASP A 209 5.08 19.41 -8.74
CA ASP A 209 5.09 20.63 -7.93
C ASP A 209 3.68 20.84 -7.37
N PHE A 210 3.54 20.70 -6.04
CA PHE A 210 2.28 20.90 -5.34
C PHE A 210 1.71 22.31 -5.54
N LYS A 211 2.58 23.34 -5.61
CA LYS A 211 2.17 24.74 -5.73
C LYS A 211 1.73 25.10 -7.15
N SER A 212 2.26 24.40 -8.16
CA SER A 212 1.90 24.65 -9.56
C SER A 212 0.44 24.32 -9.90
N GLY A 213 -0.22 23.48 -9.10
CA GLY A 213 -1.53 22.92 -9.41
C GLY A 213 -1.53 21.96 -10.61
N SER A 214 -0.37 21.73 -11.25
CA SER A 214 -0.21 20.75 -12.31
C SER A 214 -0.27 19.34 -11.74
N LYS A 215 -1.21 18.53 -12.24
CA LYS A 215 -1.31 17.11 -11.90
C LYS A 215 -0.39 16.21 -12.75
N LYS A 216 0.34 16.78 -13.70
CA LYS A 216 1.20 15.99 -14.58
C LYS A 216 2.57 15.80 -13.91
N PRO A 217 2.98 14.55 -13.62
CA PRO A 217 4.29 14.29 -13.05
C PRO A 217 5.39 14.55 -14.07
N PHE A 218 6.54 14.98 -13.57
CA PHE A 218 7.79 15.14 -14.29
C PHE A 218 8.75 14.03 -13.87
N GLU A 219 9.50 13.50 -14.82
CA GLU A 219 10.45 12.43 -14.57
C GLU A 219 11.84 13.03 -14.33
N ILE A 220 12.42 12.74 -13.16
CA ILE A 220 13.78 13.12 -12.79
C ILE A 220 14.62 11.86 -12.76
N LYS A 221 15.78 11.92 -13.41
CA LYS A 221 16.68 10.79 -13.58
C LYS A 221 18.00 11.06 -12.88
N SER A 222 18.53 10.06 -12.18
CA SER A 222 19.93 10.07 -11.77
C SER A 222 20.85 9.90 -12.98
N LYS A 223 22.15 10.12 -12.75
CA LYS A 223 23.18 9.58 -13.64
C LYS A 223 23.05 8.06 -13.72
N GLU A 224 23.42 7.50 -14.87
CA GLU A 224 23.51 6.05 -15.03
C GLU A 224 24.61 5.51 -14.13
N LEU A 225 24.33 4.39 -13.47
CA LEU A 225 25.23 3.69 -12.57
C LEU A 225 25.59 2.36 -13.18
N GLU A 226 26.88 2.14 -13.43
CA GLU A 226 27.42 0.83 -13.74
C GLU A 226 27.69 0.09 -12.43
N ILE A 227 26.92 -0.97 -12.20
CA ILE A 227 26.94 -1.71 -10.96
C ILE A 227 27.49 -3.10 -11.23
N VAL A 228 28.61 -3.42 -10.59
CA VAL A 228 29.15 -4.78 -10.55
C VAL A 228 28.41 -5.55 -9.48
N VAL A 229 27.52 -6.45 -9.88
CA VAL A 229 26.82 -7.32 -8.96
C VAL A 229 27.65 -8.57 -8.73
N SER A 230 28.18 -8.72 -7.52
CA SER A 230 29.03 -9.85 -7.18
C SER A 230 28.19 -11.12 -7.05
N PRO A 231 28.62 -12.26 -7.64
CA PRO A 231 28.03 -13.56 -7.36
C PRO A 231 28.26 -14.01 -5.90
N ASP A 232 29.14 -13.32 -5.16
CA ASP A 232 29.39 -13.53 -3.73
C ASP A 232 28.20 -13.02 -2.91
N ILE A 233 27.16 -13.84 -2.90
CA ILE A 233 26.56 -14.51 -1.76
C ILE A 233 25.62 -15.50 -2.45
N LYS A 234 25.92 -16.81 -2.37
CA LYS A 234 24.84 -17.81 -2.46
C LYS A 234 23.76 -17.26 -1.55
N PRO A 235 22.57 -16.89 -2.06
CA PRO A 235 21.54 -16.41 -1.16
C PRO A 235 21.33 -17.55 -0.16
N LEU A 236 21.02 -17.22 1.08
CA LEU A 236 21.09 -18.09 2.26
C LEU A 236 20.24 -19.38 2.22
N TRP A 237 19.85 -19.88 1.04
CA TRP A 237 19.07 -21.07 0.74
C TRP A 237 19.66 -22.39 1.27
N ASP A 238 20.98 -22.49 1.51
CA ASP A 238 21.63 -23.74 1.96
C ASP A 238 21.62 -23.93 3.49
N LYS A 239 21.13 -22.96 4.27
CA LYS A 239 20.72 -23.21 5.66
C LYS A 239 19.19 -23.19 5.68
N PRO A 240 18.51 -24.14 6.36
CA PRO A 240 17.07 -24.02 6.57
C PRO A 240 16.83 -22.74 7.37
N ILE A 241 16.50 -21.67 6.66
CA ILE A 241 16.08 -20.44 7.29
C ILE A 241 14.72 -20.77 7.88
N HIS A 242 14.61 -20.73 9.21
CA HIS A 242 13.30 -20.60 9.87
C HIS A 242 12.75 -19.22 9.48
N ILE A 243 12.19 -19.12 8.29
CA ILE A 243 11.51 -17.91 7.82
C ILE A 243 10.16 -17.92 8.51
N ARG A 244 10.06 -17.15 9.60
CA ARG A 244 8.76 -16.88 10.23
C ARG A 244 7.78 -16.42 9.15
N GLN A 245 6.57 -16.98 9.15
CA GLN A 245 5.51 -16.74 8.17
C GLN A 245 5.28 -15.24 7.86
N GLU A 246 5.55 -14.38 8.85
CA GLU A 246 5.50 -12.91 8.78
C GLU A 246 6.41 -12.31 7.69
N LYS A 247 7.59 -12.88 7.44
CA LYS A 247 8.57 -12.31 6.50
C LYS A 247 8.40 -12.78 5.07
N LEU A 248 7.86 -13.98 4.85
CA LEU A 248 7.69 -14.52 3.49
C LEU A 248 6.72 -13.66 2.65
N ILE A 249 5.78 -13.01 3.33
CA ILE A 249 4.83 -12.03 2.81
C ILE A 249 5.53 -10.72 2.38
N GLU A 250 6.57 -10.30 3.10
CA GLU A 250 7.38 -9.11 2.79
C GLU A 250 8.27 -9.35 1.54
N TYR A 251 8.52 -10.60 1.18
CA TYR A 251 9.31 -11.00 0.00
C TYR A 251 8.49 -11.19 -1.29
N ILE A 252 7.15 -11.20 -1.21
CA ILE A 252 6.32 -11.03 -2.42
C ILE A 252 6.50 -9.58 -2.82
N THR A 253 7.31 -9.32 -3.84
CA THR A 253 7.63 -7.95 -4.29
C THR A 253 6.37 -7.09 -4.38
N PRO A 254 6.41 -5.81 -3.98
CA PRO A 254 5.28 -4.88 -4.14
C PRO A 254 4.69 -4.90 -5.55
N LEU A 255 5.52 -5.21 -6.55
CA LEU A 255 5.13 -5.43 -7.93
C LEU A 255 4.30 -6.71 -8.13
N ALA A 256 4.75 -7.87 -7.61
CA ALA A 256 3.96 -9.10 -7.63
C ALA A 256 2.62 -8.87 -6.92
N TYR A 257 2.61 -8.16 -5.79
CA TYR A 257 1.38 -7.77 -5.10
C TYR A 257 0.48 -6.85 -5.94
N LYS A 258 1.03 -5.81 -6.60
CA LYS A 258 0.29 -4.89 -7.49
C LYS A 258 -0.30 -5.64 -8.69
N THR A 259 0.45 -6.56 -9.28
CA THR A 259 -0.03 -7.50 -10.31
C THR A 259 -1.11 -8.41 -9.74
N ILE A 260 -0.96 -8.91 -8.50
CA ILE A 260 -1.91 -9.80 -7.83
C ILE A 260 -3.24 -9.10 -7.47
N THR A 261 -3.19 -7.83 -7.06
CA THR A 261 -4.36 -7.10 -6.53
C THR A 261 -5.09 -6.26 -7.56
N HIS A 262 -4.40 -5.79 -8.60
CA HIS A 262 -4.98 -4.95 -9.65
C HIS A 262 -5.17 -5.64 -10.99
N LEU A 263 -4.69 -6.89 -11.21
CA LEU A 263 -5.18 -7.65 -12.36
C LEU A 263 -6.65 -7.99 -12.13
N ASN A 264 -7.51 -7.36 -12.94
CA ASN A 264 -8.80 -7.94 -13.22
C ASN A 264 -8.57 -9.22 -14.03
N TRP A 265 -8.64 -10.37 -13.37
CA TRP A 265 -8.38 -11.67 -13.99
C TRP A 265 -9.32 -11.97 -15.15
N GLU A 266 -10.51 -11.39 -15.16
CA GLU A 266 -11.43 -11.50 -16.29
C GLU A 266 -10.85 -10.79 -17.52
N ASP A 267 -10.27 -9.61 -17.35
CA ASP A 267 -9.62 -8.84 -18.42
C ASP A 267 -8.34 -9.54 -18.91
N PHE A 268 -7.54 -10.11 -18.00
CA PHE A 268 -6.35 -10.88 -18.38
C PHE A 268 -6.69 -12.15 -19.15
N ILE A 269 -7.69 -12.91 -18.69
CA ILE A 269 -8.20 -14.09 -19.39
C ILE A 269 -8.76 -13.69 -20.75
N TYR A 270 -9.48 -12.57 -20.81
CA TYR A 270 -10.03 -12.03 -22.05
C TYR A 270 -8.92 -11.68 -23.05
N GLU A 271 -7.87 -10.99 -22.64
CA GLU A 271 -6.75 -10.62 -23.51
C GLU A 271 -5.95 -11.85 -23.98
N ILE A 272 -5.70 -12.86 -23.12
CA ILE A 272 -5.07 -14.12 -23.57
C ILE A 272 -5.97 -14.84 -24.59
N LYS A 273 -7.28 -14.92 -24.32
CA LYS A 273 -8.24 -15.59 -25.21
C LYS A 273 -8.34 -14.87 -26.56
N LYS A 274 -8.21 -13.54 -26.56
CA LYS A 274 -8.23 -12.68 -27.74
C LYS A 274 -6.94 -12.81 -28.56
N ASP A 275 -5.78 -12.84 -27.92
CA ASP A 275 -4.48 -12.90 -28.58
C ASP A 275 -4.16 -14.32 -29.10
N LYS A 276 -4.48 -15.36 -28.32
CA LYS A 276 -4.14 -16.76 -28.65
C LYS A 276 -5.29 -17.74 -28.40
N PRO A 277 -6.38 -17.69 -29.17
CA PRO A 277 -7.60 -18.46 -28.93
C PRO A 277 -7.37 -19.99 -28.95
N HIS A 278 -6.49 -20.48 -29.82
CA HIS A 278 -6.20 -21.92 -29.94
C HIS A 278 -5.33 -22.47 -28.81
N GLN A 279 -4.47 -21.64 -28.22
CA GLN A 279 -3.63 -22.03 -27.07
C GLN A 279 -4.39 -21.85 -25.75
N PHE A 280 -5.40 -20.97 -25.72
CA PHE A 280 -6.20 -20.74 -24.54
C PHE A 280 -6.91 -22.02 -24.06
N GLU A 281 -7.50 -22.81 -24.96
CA GLU A 281 -8.18 -24.04 -24.57
C GLU A 281 -7.21 -25.11 -24.01
N SER A 282 -5.96 -25.16 -24.47
CA SER A 282 -4.95 -26.06 -23.89
C SER A 282 -4.40 -25.56 -22.55
N LEU A 283 -4.36 -24.23 -22.35
CA LEU A 283 -3.92 -23.58 -21.10
C LEU A 283 -5.01 -23.44 -20.05
N LYS A 284 -6.29 -23.59 -20.41
CA LYS A 284 -7.45 -23.36 -19.55
C LYS A 284 -7.39 -24.11 -18.21
N LYS A 285 -6.92 -25.36 -18.25
CA LYS A 285 -6.74 -26.20 -17.05
C LYS A 285 -5.62 -25.65 -16.15
N ASP A 286 -4.51 -25.22 -16.74
CA ASP A 286 -3.37 -24.66 -16.01
C ASP A 286 -3.71 -23.27 -15.43
N ILE A 287 -4.43 -22.44 -16.19
CA ILE A 287 -4.97 -21.14 -15.75
C ILE A 287 -5.90 -21.35 -14.55
N SER A 288 -6.82 -22.31 -14.61
CA SER A 288 -7.74 -22.62 -13.50
C SER A 288 -7.00 -23.11 -12.24
N LYS A 289 -5.99 -23.97 -12.42
CA LYS A 289 -5.13 -24.43 -11.30
C LYS A 289 -4.33 -23.27 -10.70
N PHE A 290 -3.82 -22.37 -11.53
CA PHE A 290 -3.13 -21.16 -11.09
C PHE A 290 -4.06 -20.23 -10.30
N LEU A 291 -5.26 -19.94 -10.82
CA LEU A 291 -6.22 -19.04 -10.17
C LEU A 291 -6.69 -19.56 -8.82
N SER A 292 -6.90 -20.86 -8.66
CA SER A 292 -7.27 -21.45 -7.38
C SER A 292 -6.13 -21.39 -6.36
N SER A 293 -4.90 -21.69 -6.79
CA SER A 293 -3.67 -21.54 -5.97
C SER A 293 -3.46 -20.09 -5.53
N PHE A 294 -3.72 -19.16 -6.44
CA PHE A 294 -3.60 -17.74 -6.23
C PHE A 294 -4.66 -17.19 -5.26
N GLN A 295 -5.94 -17.53 -5.47
CA GLN A 295 -7.04 -17.15 -4.58
C GLN A 295 -6.82 -17.70 -3.17
N TYR A 296 -6.28 -18.92 -3.07
CA TYR A 296 -5.85 -19.49 -1.80
C TYR A 296 -4.78 -18.61 -1.13
N MET A 297 -3.70 -18.25 -1.82
CA MET A 297 -2.67 -17.38 -1.24
C MET A 297 -3.20 -15.99 -0.85
N LYS A 298 -4.05 -15.38 -1.69
CA LYS A 298 -4.69 -14.08 -1.39
C LYS A 298 -5.52 -14.17 -0.10
N ASN A 299 -6.32 -15.22 0.05
CA ASN A 299 -7.13 -15.42 1.25
C ASN A 299 -6.27 -15.70 2.49
N GLN A 300 -5.20 -16.48 2.36
CA GLN A 300 -4.25 -16.73 3.45
C GLN A 300 -3.54 -15.44 3.89
N TYR A 301 -3.16 -14.58 2.94
CA TYR A 301 -2.56 -13.27 3.22
C TYR A 301 -3.54 -12.35 3.96
N ILE A 302 -4.79 -12.26 3.51
CA ILE A 302 -5.83 -11.47 4.19
C ILE A 302 -6.03 -11.97 5.63
N GLN A 303 -6.06 -13.29 5.84
CA GLN A 303 -6.20 -13.89 7.17
C GLN A 303 -4.98 -13.63 8.07
N THR A 304 -3.76 -13.73 7.55
CA THR A 304 -2.52 -13.44 8.32
C THR A 304 -2.37 -11.96 8.62
N LYS A 305 -2.76 -11.06 7.72
CA LYS A 305 -2.79 -9.60 7.97
C LYS A 305 -3.78 -9.23 9.08
N GLY A 306 -4.99 -9.80 9.05
CA GLY A 306 -5.96 -9.63 10.13
C GLY A 306 -5.41 -10.11 11.47
N LYS A 307 -4.74 -11.27 11.49
CA LYS A 307 -4.09 -11.81 12.70
C LYS A 307 -2.92 -10.96 13.20
N LYS A 308 -2.11 -10.35 12.32
CA LYS A 308 -1.01 -9.46 12.72
C LYS A 308 -1.52 -8.19 13.42
N GLN A 309 -2.59 -7.58 12.88
CA GLN A 309 -3.25 -6.44 13.53
C GLN A 309 -3.87 -6.84 14.88
N GLU A 310 -4.45 -8.04 14.99
CA GLU A 310 -4.96 -8.57 16.25
C GLU A 310 -3.83 -8.86 17.26
N GLN A 311 -2.67 -9.36 16.81
CA GLN A 311 -1.49 -9.61 17.64
C GLN A 311 -0.83 -8.32 18.12
N GLU A 312 -0.75 -7.29 17.29
CA GLU A 312 -0.24 -5.96 17.68
C GLU A 312 -1.19 -5.30 18.69
N GLN A 313 -2.51 -5.39 18.48
CA GLN A 313 -3.50 -4.94 19.45
C GLN A 313 -3.43 -5.74 20.76
N TYR A 314 -3.17 -7.05 20.70
CA TYR A 314 -2.96 -7.88 21.88
C TYR A 314 -1.72 -7.45 22.65
N ALA A 315 -0.58 -7.25 21.98
CA ALA A 315 0.67 -6.82 22.60
C ALA A 315 0.51 -5.45 23.31
N MET A 316 -0.22 -4.51 22.70
CA MET A 316 -0.54 -3.23 23.34
C MET A 316 -1.44 -3.40 24.58
N LEU A 317 -2.43 -4.29 24.52
CA LEU A 317 -3.31 -4.57 25.67
C LEU A 317 -2.57 -5.30 26.79
N GLU A 318 -1.65 -6.20 26.46
CA GLU A 318 -0.83 -6.93 27.42
C GLU A 318 0.19 -6.01 28.10
N GLU A 319 0.86 -5.14 27.33
CA GLU A 319 1.75 -4.10 27.88
C GLU A 319 0.98 -3.13 28.80
N LYS A 320 -0.24 -2.74 28.41
CA LYS A 320 -1.11 -1.90 29.25
C LYS A 320 -1.52 -2.61 30.54
N PHE A 321 -1.82 -3.90 30.48
CA PHE A 321 -2.18 -4.74 31.64
C PHE A 321 -1.00 -4.92 32.59
N GLU A 322 0.22 -5.14 32.07
CA GLU A 322 1.43 -5.25 32.88
C GLU A 322 1.81 -3.95 33.58
N LYS A 323 1.64 -2.80 32.91
CA LYS A 323 1.97 -1.49 33.48
C LYS A 323 0.96 -1.03 34.53
N ASN A 324 -0.34 -1.22 34.27
CA ASN A 324 -1.41 -0.84 35.20
C ASN A 324 -2.69 -1.66 34.91
N PRO A 325 -2.98 -2.72 35.68
CA PRO A 325 -4.15 -3.57 35.48
C PRO A 325 -5.49 -2.81 35.54
N ASP A 326 -5.57 -1.79 36.40
CA ASP A 326 -6.79 -0.98 36.60
C ASP A 326 -7.05 0.01 35.46
N SER A 327 -6.09 0.16 34.52
CA SER A 327 -6.22 1.05 33.37
C SER A 327 -7.02 0.46 32.19
N LEU A 328 -7.35 -0.83 32.26
CA LEU A 328 -8.15 -1.51 31.24
C LEU A 328 -9.63 -1.46 31.58
N ASN A 329 -10.45 -1.14 30.58
CA ASN A 329 -11.89 -1.25 30.73
C ASN A 329 -12.37 -2.70 30.54
N GLU A 330 -13.61 -2.98 30.95
CA GLU A 330 -14.21 -4.31 30.92
C GLU A 330 -14.14 -4.98 29.52
N LYS A 331 -14.33 -4.22 28.44
CA LYS A 331 -14.23 -4.73 27.06
C LYS A 331 -12.81 -5.10 26.66
N GLU A 332 -11.82 -4.33 27.13
CA GLU A 332 -10.41 -4.62 26.89
C GLU A 332 -9.97 -5.89 27.65
N LEU A 333 -10.48 -6.09 28.87
CA LEU A 333 -10.27 -7.29 29.68
C LEU A 333 -10.91 -8.54 29.06
N GLU A 334 -12.15 -8.43 28.57
CA GLU A 334 -12.82 -9.52 27.83
C GLU A 334 -12.05 -9.91 26.56
N LYS A 335 -11.57 -8.91 25.82
CA LYS A 335 -10.76 -9.12 24.61
C LYS A 335 -9.42 -9.80 24.95
N LEU A 336 -8.75 -9.38 26.01
CA LEU A 336 -7.49 -9.99 26.46
C LEU A 336 -7.70 -11.45 26.90
N ALA A 337 -8.79 -11.74 27.63
CA ALA A 337 -9.15 -13.08 28.07
C ALA A 337 -9.48 -14.02 26.90
N PHE A 338 -10.23 -13.52 25.91
CA PHE A 338 -10.54 -14.26 24.69
C PHE A 338 -9.28 -14.65 23.93
N ILE A 339 -8.35 -13.71 23.72
CA ILE A 339 -7.11 -13.95 22.97
C ILE A 339 -6.19 -14.95 23.70
N LYS A 340 -6.08 -14.84 25.03
CA LYS A 340 -5.34 -15.82 25.85
C LYS A 340 -5.95 -17.23 25.73
N SER A 341 -7.28 -17.34 25.68
CA SER A 341 -7.96 -18.63 25.53
C SER A 341 -7.74 -19.28 24.15
N GLU A 342 -7.68 -18.49 23.08
CA GLU A 342 -7.42 -18.99 21.72
C GLU A 342 -5.95 -19.39 21.53
N THR A 343 -5.03 -18.67 22.17
CA THR A 343 -3.59 -18.99 22.13
C THR A 343 -3.30 -20.29 22.90
N ALA A 344 -3.99 -20.50 24.03
CA ALA A 344 -3.88 -21.73 24.83
C ALA A 344 -4.41 -23.00 24.13
N LYS A 345 -5.33 -22.86 23.16
CA LYS A 345 -5.86 -24.00 22.38
C LYS A 345 -4.87 -24.58 21.38
N GLY A 346 -3.67 -24.00 21.24
CA GLY A 346 -2.63 -24.56 20.38
C GLY A 346 -3.05 -24.65 18.91
N ASN A 347 -3.93 -23.75 18.46
CA ASN A 347 -4.27 -23.57 17.04
C ASN A 347 -3.05 -22.98 16.30
N HIS A 348 -1.97 -23.75 16.23
CA HIS A 348 -0.82 -23.44 15.40
C HIS A 348 -1.23 -23.57 13.93
N VAL A 349 -0.95 -22.47 13.23
CA VAL A 349 -1.19 -22.25 11.82
C VAL A 349 -0.35 -23.22 10.98
N PHE A 350 -1.02 -23.75 9.96
CA PHE A 350 -0.60 -24.60 8.84
C PHE A 350 0.90 -24.65 8.45
N SER A 351 1.32 -25.81 7.94
CA SER A 351 2.71 -26.13 7.61
C SER A 351 3.28 -25.31 6.45
N GLU A 352 4.50 -24.79 6.64
CA GLU A 352 5.31 -24.03 5.67
C GLU A 352 5.39 -24.70 4.28
N SER A 353 5.34 -26.04 4.25
CA SER A 353 5.37 -26.85 3.03
C SER A 353 4.23 -26.58 2.05
N SER A 354 3.09 -26.08 2.50
CA SER A 354 1.93 -25.80 1.63
C SER A 354 2.13 -24.50 0.85
N LEU A 355 2.60 -23.43 1.48
CA LEU A 355 2.72 -22.12 0.83
C LEU A 355 3.86 -22.10 -0.20
N GLU A 356 5.01 -22.69 0.13
CA GLU A 356 6.16 -22.80 -0.79
C GLU A 356 5.78 -23.55 -2.07
N LYS A 357 4.96 -24.60 -1.95
CA LYS A 357 4.45 -25.36 -3.09
C LYS A 357 3.61 -24.49 -4.03
N HIS A 358 2.70 -23.66 -3.48
CA HIS A 358 1.83 -22.81 -4.31
C HIS A 358 2.60 -21.68 -4.99
N VAL A 359 3.59 -21.08 -4.32
CA VAL A 359 4.48 -20.06 -4.93
C VAL A 359 5.26 -20.66 -6.10
N ARG A 360 5.83 -21.87 -5.94
CA ARG A 360 6.52 -22.56 -7.05
C ARG A 360 5.58 -22.87 -8.22
N GLU A 361 4.35 -23.30 -7.96
CA GLU A 361 3.36 -23.57 -9.03
C GLU A 361 3.00 -22.29 -9.81
N ILE A 362 2.91 -21.14 -9.12
CA ILE A 362 2.66 -19.83 -9.74
C ILE A 362 3.83 -19.42 -10.65
N LEU A 363 5.07 -19.53 -10.17
CA LEU A 363 6.26 -19.16 -10.95
C LEU A 363 6.43 -20.03 -12.20
N LEU A 364 6.23 -21.35 -12.08
CA LEU A 364 6.30 -22.28 -13.21
C LEU A 364 5.24 -21.99 -14.28
N PHE A 365 4.04 -21.58 -13.85
CA PHE A 365 2.97 -21.20 -14.78
C PHE A 365 3.31 -19.92 -15.55
N LEU A 366 3.83 -18.89 -14.87
CA LEU A 366 4.27 -17.65 -15.51
C LEU A 366 5.41 -17.88 -16.50
N GLU A 367 6.36 -18.76 -16.18
CA GLU A 367 7.44 -19.14 -17.11
C GLU A 367 6.90 -19.87 -18.34
N LYS A 368 5.86 -20.70 -18.18
CA LYS A 368 5.20 -21.40 -19.28
C LYS A 368 4.43 -20.45 -20.20
N LEU A 369 3.82 -19.39 -19.68
CA LEU A 369 3.14 -18.37 -20.49
C LEU A 369 4.12 -17.48 -21.28
N LYS A 370 5.36 -17.33 -20.80
CA LYS A 370 6.41 -16.56 -21.48
C LYS A 370 6.96 -17.26 -22.71
N LYS A 371 7.03 -18.59 -22.68
CA LYS A 371 7.45 -19.45 -23.80
C LYS A 371 6.32 -19.58 -24.82
#